data_AF-A0A9W7L4U7-F1
#
_entry.id   AF-A0A9W7L4U7-F1
#
_cell.length_a   1.000
_cell.length_b   1.000
_cell.length_c   1.000
_cell.angle_alpha   90.00
_cell.angle_beta   90.00
_cell.angle_gamma   90.00
#
_symmetry.space_group_name_H-M   'P 1'
#
loop_
_entity.id
_entity.type
_entity.pdbx_description
1 polymer ?
#
loop_
_entity_poly.entity_id
_entity_poly.type
_entity_poly.pdbx_seq_one_letter_code
_entity_poly.pdbx_strand_id
1 'polypeptide(L)'
;MGLTTPRDDASRASSHSGNGRTYPSRKFKSPAGVGVHGTPVPPQVTPGAPSSPTKGKGGSPTGGPTPKMRKHLNLAAVQMALEENDDGVESMKREVSEYQELELKTAHDELIVLRKTHDRLYQDADAADVAHRRVCEELSQLERLAGVGGMGGKGKDDPVEKGIRLERKIDATKAKLMASTEQNMVFAHMIERLKMELLALQKKDNETKGRQNVLGHDMQSVVIQRQQAEMELKVEEENLDDLMYKLSLKRESHEGRIAGIKKIISDRQLLQERQLARNKKKEEIMTKADMGVDEEQKLKRMNVIRQLYTTILEKKMSDDEEQLASLENTFHQLRNVTGLSNVEEVVEKFLSRNEKNSQLQAVAEDLKKRIAILKEDNDKSKVALDDIIVRTENNASNRKVYQEVIRIDVHVGSAAKMCEESKARATRLSVTIGELRETVARFLSKVKNELESVPTIKDLPEKMHELDLELTEMMKTVSANLAKKGEEGGGAEEDGGSPEGTKGGASTFSKLAGPNLGRIMYHKLMTTDPDQSPRNVRVHTRMNMTQLSKQAQRSLLDPNFEATNPPPSAQRMFSGPGHSANYGRQEMDDDDMAVVVDRTTVKKLANMVVTKDLNEKAKKKKREAIPEW
;
A
#
# COMPACT_ATOMS: atom_id res chain seq x y z
N MET A 1 -10.94 -64.11 37.32
CA MET A 1 -10.49 -62.70 37.49
C MET A 1 -9.03 -62.69 37.10
N GLY A 2 -8.52 -62.10 36.02
CA GLY A 2 -8.96 -61.03 35.15
C GLY A 2 -7.74 -60.11 34.97
N LEU A 3 -7.19 -60.07 33.75
CA LEU A 3 -6.24 -59.06 33.19
C LEU A 3 -4.72 -59.30 33.47
N THR A 4 -3.89 -59.76 32.50
CA THR A 4 -3.19 -59.07 31.37
C THR A 4 -2.15 -58.04 31.85
N THR A 5 -0.85 -57.97 31.51
CA THR A 5 0.05 -58.39 30.39
C THR A 5 1.54 -58.15 30.84
N PRO A 6 2.57 -57.91 29.99
CA PRO A 6 3.51 -58.86 29.36
C PRO A 6 5.00 -58.66 29.80
N ARG A 7 5.84 -59.71 29.84
CA ARG A 7 6.78 -60.20 28.80
C ARG A 7 7.95 -59.25 28.49
N ASP A 8 9.07 -59.57 29.14
CA ASP A 8 10.42 -59.07 28.92
C ASP A 8 11.07 -59.63 27.63
N ASP A 9 12.05 -58.83 27.19
CA ASP A 9 13.36 -59.22 26.69
C ASP A 9 13.57 -59.76 25.26
N ALA A 10 14.22 -58.86 24.51
CA ALA A 10 15.60 -59.02 24.04
C ALA A 10 15.87 -59.57 22.64
N SER A 11 16.94 -58.98 22.09
CA SER A 11 17.80 -59.33 20.94
C SER A 11 17.45 -58.62 19.62
N ARG A 12 18.20 -57.62 19.13
CA ARG A 12 19.66 -57.48 18.82
C ARG A 12 20.05 -58.17 17.50
N ALA A 13 20.15 -57.38 16.42
CA ALA A 13 21.13 -57.47 15.32
C ALA A 13 20.84 -56.30 14.33
N SER A 14 21.72 -55.30 14.16
CA SER A 14 22.96 -55.31 13.35
C SER A 14 22.73 -55.21 11.83
N SER A 15 22.80 -53.99 11.30
CA SER A 15 23.25 -53.66 9.92
C SER A 15 23.53 -52.14 9.88
N HIS A 16 24.78 -51.68 9.99
CA HIS A 16 25.71 -51.46 8.88
C HIS A 16 25.06 -50.89 7.60
N SER A 17 25.03 -49.56 7.49
CA SER A 17 25.22 -48.89 6.20
C SER A 17 25.89 -47.54 6.43
N GLY A 18 27.18 -47.46 6.07
CA GLY A 18 27.88 -46.20 5.94
C GLY A 18 27.38 -45.47 4.70
N ASN A 19 27.06 -44.19 4.85
CA ASN A 19 26.92 -43.27 3.73
C ASN A 19 27.94 -42.14 3.91
N GLY A 20 29.04 -42.27 3.18
CA GLY A 20 30.02 -41.21 2.99
C GLY A 20 29.39 -40.07 2.19
N ARG A 21 29.40 -38.87 2.76
CA ARG A 21 29.26 -37.63 2.00
C ARG A 21 30.64 -37.07 1.74
N THR A 22 31.08 -37.21 0.50
CA THR A 22 32.25 -36.55 -0.07
C THR A 22 31.96 -35.08 -0.28
N TYR A 23 32.81 -34.21 0.28
CA TYR A 23 32.85 -32.78 -0.02
C TYR A 23 33.50 -32.55 -1.40
N PRO A 24 32.99 -31.65 -2.25
CA PRO A 24 33.74 -31.20 -3.41
C PRO A 24 34.79 -30.15 -2.99
N SER A 25 36.08 -30.52 -3.09
CA SER A 25 37.21 -29.60 -3.03
C SER A 25 37.09 -28.53 -4.13
N ARG A 26 36.90 -27.26 -3.74
CA ARG A 26 37.15 -26.12 -4.62
C ARG A 26 38.66 -25.94 -4.79
N LYS A 27 39.14 -26.15 -6.01
CA LYS A 27 40.50 -25.85 -6.45
C LYS A 27 40.70 -24.33 -6.44
N PHE A 28 41.63 -23.85 -5.62
CA PHE A 28 42.26 -22.55 -5.81
C PHE A 28 43.04 -22.57 -7.13
N LYS A 29 42.71 -21.66 -8.04
CA LYS A 29 43.50 -21.36 -9.24
C LYS A 29 44.14 -19.99 -9.00
N SER A 30 45.43 -19.99 -8.70
CA SER A 30 46.27 -18.79 -8.77
C SER A 30 46.44 -18.40 -10.24
N PRO A 31 46.30 -17.11 -10.62
CA PRO A 31 46.93 -16.59 -11.81
C PRO A 31 48.30 -16.01 -11.46
N ALA A 32 49.32 -16.53 -12.13
CA ALA A 32 50.65 -15.97 -12.21
C ALA A 32 50.61 -14.55 -12.81
N GLY A 33 51.51 -13.70 -12.34
CA GLY A 33 51.62 -12.31 -12.77
C GLY A 33 52.26 -12.16 -14.15
N VAL A 34 51.92 -11.04 -14.81
CA VAL A 34 52.72 -10.39 -15.84
C VAL A 34 52.41 -8.89 -15.79
N GLY A 35 53.46 -8.06 -15.74
CA GLY A 35 53.47 -6.81 -16.51
C GLY A 35 53.53 -5.50 -15.73
N VAL A 36 54.76 -5.04 -15.51
CA VAL A 36 55.17 -3.65 -15.33
C VAL A 36 54.72 -2.79 -16.52
N HIS A 37 54.04 -1.66 -16.28
CA HIS A 37 54.22 -0.40 -17.01
C HIS A 37 53.58 0.76 -16.23
N GLY A 38 54.41 1.73 -15.85
CA GLY A 38 53.98 3.01 -15.30
C GLY A 38 53.61 4.00 -16.40
N THR A 39 52.81 5.00 -16.06
CA THR A 39 52.66 6.32 -16.73
C THR A 39 51.63 7.16 -15.93
N PRO A 40 51.59 8.49 -16.09
CA PRO A 40 51.69 9.40 -14.96
C PRO A 40 50.41 10.19 -14.63
N VAL A 41 50.48 10.78 -13.44
CA VAL A 41 49.61 11.81 -12.83
C VAL A 41 49.24 12.93 -13.82
N PRO A 42 47.95 13.32 -13.93
CA PRO A 42 47.56 14.64 -14.41
C PRO A 42 47.26 15.61 -13.25
N PRO A 43 47.46 16.93 -13.47
CA PRO A 43 47.62 17.93 -12.42
C PRO A 43 46.30 18.47 -11.86
N GLN A 44 46.40 18.97 -10.63
CA GLN A 44 45.41 19.78 -9.93
C GLN A 44 44.96 20.98 -10.77
N VAL A 45 43.64 21.10 -10.93
CA VAL A 45 42.97 22.32 -11.42
C VAL A 45 42.27 22.96 -10.24
N THR A 46 42.74 24.15 -9.87
CA THR A 46 42.09 25.08 -8.94
C THR A 46 41.01 25.86 -9.69
N PRO A 47 39.82 26.05 -9.10
CA PRO A 47 38.97 27.20 -9.39
C PRO A 47 39.13 28.21 -8.25
N GLY A 48 39.49 29.47 -8.48
CA GLY A 48 38.86 30.37 -9.44
C GLY A 48 37.92 31.28 -8.67
N ALA A 49 38.50 32.35 -8.09
CA ALA A 49 37.78 33.39 -7.38
C ALA A 49 36.89 34.22 -8.34
N PRO A 50 35.67 34.61 -7.92
CA PRO A 50 35.00 35.75 -8.51
C PRO A 50 34.92 36.93 -7.54
N SER A 51 35.37 38.06 -8.06
CA SER A 51 35.25 39.42 -7.55
C SER A 51 33.79 39.90 -7.44
N SER A 52 33.50 40.61 -6.34
CA SER A 52 32.59 41.77 -6.15
C SER A 52 31.26 41.86 -6.93
N PRO A 53 30.18 42.32 -6.26
CA PRO A 53 29.88 43.75 -6.42
C PRO A 53 29.30 44.48 -5.19
N THR A 54 29.57 45.79 -5.17
CA THR A 54 28.71 46.92 -4.74
C THR A 54 28.23 47.06 -3.29
N LYS A 55 28.82 48.07 -2.64
CA LYS A 55 28.26 48.81 -1.50
C LYS A 55 26.94 49.49 -1.89
N GLY A 56 25.85 49.13 -1.22
CA GLY A 56 24.60 49.91 -1.16
C GLY A 56 24.30 50.29 0.28
N LYS A 57 24.30 51.59 0.58
CA LYS A 57 23.83 52.20 1.82
C LYS A 57 22.29 52.16 1.86
N GLY A 58 21.72 51.88 3.03
CA GLY A 58 20.41 52.42 3.43
C GLY A 58 19.44 51.41 4.05
N GLY A 59 18.94 51.71 5.26
CA GLY A 59 17.64 51.22 5.74
C GLY A 59 17.65 50.33 6.98
N SER A 60 17.57 50.95 8.16
CA SER A 60 16.78 50.45 9.32
C SER A 60 15.30 50.29 8.88
N PRO A 61 14.40 49.43 9.45
CA PRO A 61 14.28 49.13 10.89
C PRO A 61 13.72 47.74 11.32
N THR A 62 13.56 47.60 12.63
CA THR A 62 12.68 46.69 13.41
C THR A 62 13.19 45.29 13.77
N GLY A 63 13.33 45.10 15.09
CA GLY A 63 13.77 43.86 15.72
C GLY A 63 12.68 42.78 15.76
N GLY A 64 13.07 41.59 15.33
CA GLY A 64 12.39 40.32 15.60
C GLY A 64 13.36 39.34 16.28
N PRO A 65 12.86 38.33 17.01
CA PRO A 65 13.67 37.46 17.83
C PRO A 65 14.55 36.55 16.96
N THR A 66 15.84 36.51 17.29
CA THR A 66 16.85 35.77 16.53
C THR A 66 16.63 34.25 16.59
N PRO A 67 16.70 33.54 15.45
CA PRO A 67 16.69 32.09 15.44
C PRO A 67 18.03 31.59 16.00
N LYS A 68 17.97 30.78 17.06
CA LYS A 68 19.15 30.08 17.60
C LYS A 68 19.80 29.30 16.45
N MET A 69 21.04 29.67 16.12
CA MET A 69 21.84 28.98 15.10
C MET A 69 21.89 27.49 15.43
N ARG A 70 21.41 26.67 14.49
CA ARG A 70 21.54 25.22 14.56
C ARG A 70 23.03 24.89 14.62
N LYS A 71 23.46 24.20 15.69
CA LYS A 71 24.81 23.65 15.79
C LYS A 71 25.04 22.81 14.53
N HIS A 72 26.02 23.18 13.73
CA HIS A 72 26.41 22.42 12.55
C HIS A 72 26.68 20.97 12.97
N LEU A 73 26.06 20.01 12.28
CA LEU A 73 26.34 18.58 12.48
C LEU A 73 27.84 18.39 12.33
N ASN A 74 28.46 17.89 13.39
CA ASN A 74 29.89 17.60 13.40
C ASN A 74 30.12 16.35 12.54
N LEU A 75 30.37 16.55 11.24
CA LEU A 75 30.59 15.48 10.26
C LEU A 75 31.71 14.51 10.69
N ALA A 76 32.68 14.98 11.47
CA ALA A 76 33.72 14.14 12.05
C ALA A 76 33.18 13.11 13.07
N ALA A 77 32.14 13.45 13.83
CA ALA A 77 31.51 12.53 14.78
C ALA A 77 30.65 11.47 14.07
N VAL A 78 30.02 11.83 12.95
CA VAL A 78 29.29 10.88 12.10
C VAL A 78 30.26 9.93 11.41
N GLN A 79 31.43 10.43 10.98
CA GLN A 79 32.45 9.63 10.33
C GLN A 79 33.11 8.61 11.28
N MET A 80 33.40 8.99 12.53
CA MET A 80 33.88 8.01 13.54
C MET A 80 32.80 6.98 13.91
N ALA A 81 31.53 7.39 14.01
CA ALA A 81 30.43 6.45 14.28
C ALA A 81 30.17 5.46 13.14
N LEU A 82 30.54 5.83 11.90
CA LEU A 82 30.53 4.94 10.73
C LEU A 82 31.74 4.00 10.70
N GLU A 83 32.89 4.42 11.22
CA GLU A 83 34.10 3.59 11.32
C GLU A 83 34.01 2.54 12.46
N GLU A 84 33.23 2.79 13.52
CA GLU A 84 33.04 1.83 14.62
C GLU A 84 31.99 0.74 14.34
N ASN A 85 31.17 0.88 13.29
CA ASN A 85 30.12 -0.06 12.90
C ASN A 85 30.33 -0.57 11.46
N ASP A 86 31.49 -1.17 11.19
CA ASP A 86 31.81 -1.78 9.88
C ASP A 86 30.71 -2.72 9.38
N ASP A 87 30.10 -3.51 10.27
CA ASP A 87 28.97 -4.40 9.95
C ASP A 87 27.72 -3.64 9.48
N GLY A 88 27.45 -2.48 10.05
CA GLY A 88 26.34 -1.61 9.66
C GLY A 88 26.56 -0.95 8.30
N VAL A 89 27.81 -0.54 8.02
CA VAL A 89 28.20 0.02 6.71
C VAL A 89 28.16 -1.06 5.64
N GLU A 90 28.58 -2.29 5.93
CA GLU A 90 28.41 -3.42 5.01
C GLU A 90 26.95 -3.77 4.75
N SER A 91 26.09 -3.74 5.78
CA SER A 91 24.64 -3.95 5.61
C SER A 91 24.03 -2.90 4.71
N MET A 92 24.32 -1.61 4.94
CA MET A 92 23.84 -0.52 4.08
C MET A 92 24.40 -0.63 2.65
N LYS A 93 25.65 -1.04 2.46
CA LYS A 93 26.21 -1.26 1.11
C LYS A 93 25.47 -2.40 0.37
N ARG A 94 25.13 -3.49 1.07
CA ARG A 94 24.33 -4.58 0.49
C ARG A 94 22.93 -4.10 0.13
N GLU A 95 22.26 -3.39 1.04
CA GLU A 95 20.93 -2.82 0.78
C GLU A 95 20.95 -1.86 -0.42
N VAL A 96 21.91 -0.93 -0.47
CA VAL A 96 22.06 0.01 -1.60
C VAL A 96 22.33 -0.74 -2.91
N SER A 97 23.16 -1.80 -2.88
CA SER A 97 23.41 -2.63 -4.05
C SER A 97 22.16 -3.40 -4.50
N GLU A 98 21.37 -3.93 -3.57
CA GLU A 98 20.11 -4.60 -3.85
C GLU A 98 19.07 -3.64 -4.46
N TYR A 99 18.97 -2.42 -3.93
CA TYR A 99 18.12 -1.37 -4.51
C TYR A 99 18.57 -0.99 -5.92
N GLN A 100 19.87 -0.83 -6.16
CA GLN A 100 20.40 -0.54 -7.49
C GLN A 100 20.13 -1.70 -8.48
N GLU A 101 20.24 -2.95 -8.05
CA GLU A 101 19.88 -4.11 -8.87
C GLU A 101 18.37 -4.15 -9.19
N LEU A 102 17.53 -3.78 -8.22
CA LEU A 102 16.08 -3.72 -8.40
C LEU A 102 15.68 -2.60 -9.38
N GLU A 103 16.28 -1.41 -9.24
CA GLU A 103 16.08 -0.30 -10.17
C GLU A 103 16.52 -0.67 -11.59
N LEU A 104 17.69 -1.31 -11.75
CA LEU A 104 18.17 -1.77 -13.05
C LEU A 104 17.25 -2.82 -13.69
N LYS A 105 16.72 -3.75 -12.90
CA LYS A 105 15.73 -4.73 -13.39
C LYS A 105 14.43 -4.06 -13.82
N THR A 106 13.93 -3.12 -13.02
CA THR A 106 12.69 -2.37 -13.32
C THR A 106 12.86 -1.56 -14.61
N ALA A 107 13.96 -0.82 -14.75
CA ALA A 107 14.27 -0.07 -15.96
C ALA A 107 14.44 -0.98 -17.19
N HIS A 108 15.00 -2.19 -17.01
CA HIS A 108 15.11 -3.17 -18.09
C HIS A 108 13.74 -3.70 -18.54
N ASP A 109 12.84 -4.00 -17.60
CA ASP A 109 11.48 -4.46 -17.89
C ASP A 109 10.67 -3.36 -18.60
N GLU A 110 10.80 -2.10 -18.17
CA GLU A 110 10.20 -0.94 -18.85
C GLU A 110 10.71 -0.78 -20.29
N LEU A 111 12.01 -0.95 -20.53
CA LEU A 111 12.59 -0.94 -21.88
C LEU A 111 12.05 -2.07 -22.76
N ILE A 112 11.82 -3.27 -22.19
CA ILE A 112 11.20 -4.38 -22.92
C ILE A 112 9.76 -4.03 -23.31
N VAL A 113 8.98 -3.42 -22.42
CA VAL A 113 7.61 -2.97 -22.71
C VAL A 113 7.61 -1.89 -23.79
N LEU A 114 8.46 -0.87 -23.66
CA LEU A 114 8.61 0.20 -24.65
C LEU A 114 8.97 -0.34 -26.03
N ARG A 115 9.89 -1.32 -26.10
CA ARG A 115 10.26 -1.97 -27.35
C ARG A 115 9.08 -2.73 -27.96
N LYS A 116 8.33 -3.50 -27.17
CA LYS A 116 7.14 -4.20 -27.65
C LYS A 116 6.06 -3.23 -28.15
N THR A 117 5.85 -2.10 -27.47
CA THR A 117 4.89 -1.08 -27.93
C THR A 117 5.35 -0.41 -29.22
N HIS A 118 6.65 -0.13 -29.35
CA HIS A 118 7.23 0.44 -30.57
C HIS A 118 7.08 -0.52 -31.75
N ASP A 119 7.44 -1.80 -31.57
CA ASP A 119 7.32 -2.81 -32.63
C ASP A 119 5.86 -3.01 -33.07
N ARG A 120 4.91 -2.92 -32.13
CA ARG A 120 3.47 -2.97 -32.44
C ARG A 120 3.00 -1.75 -33.23
N LEU A 121 3.40 -0.54 -32.83
CA LEU A 121 3.06 0.69 -33.56
C LEU A 121 3.65 0.68 -34.98
N TYR A 122 4.85 0.15 -35.16
CA TYR A 122 5.44 -0.05 -36.49
C TYR A 122 4.62 -1.03 -37.35
N GLN A 123 4.19 -2.16 -36.80
CA GLN A 123 3.33 -3.11 -37.51
C GLN A 123 1.97 -2.50 -37.89
N ASP A 124 1.38 -1.72 -36.99
CA ASP A 124 0.10 -1.04 -37.24
C ASP A 124 0.25 0.05 -38.33
N ALA A 125 1.37 0.78 -38.33
CA ALA A 125 1.69 1.76 -39.37
C ALA A 125 1.90 1.11 -40.75
N ASP A 126 2.66 0.02 -40.82
CA ASP A 126 2.85 -0.75 -42.05
C ASP A 126 1.52 -1.30 -42.59
N ALA A 127 0.64 -1.79 -41.71
CA ALA A 127 -0.69 -2.26 -42.09
C ALA A 127 -1.57 -1.13 -42.64
N ALA A 128 -1.49 0.07 -42.04
CA ALA A 128 -2.20 1.25 -42.52
C ALA A 128 -1.69 1.72 -43.90
N ASP A 129 -0.37 1.69 -44.13
CA ASP A 129 0.23 2.03 -45.42
C ASP A 129 -0.20 1.07 -46.53
N VAL A 130 -0.30 -0.23 -46.23
CA VAL A 130 -0.82 -1.23 -47.17
C VAL A 130 -2.30 -0.96 -47.48
N ALA A 131 -3.11 -0.65 -46.48
CA ALA A 131 -4.52 -0.31 -46.67
C ALA A 131 -4.69 0.97 -47.51
N HIS A 132 -3.88 2.00 -47.26
CA HIS A 132 -3.91 3.25 -48.03
C HIS A 132 -3.56 3.01 -49.50
N ARG A 133 -2.51 2.22 -49.80
CA ARG A 133 -2.17 1.86 -51.19
C ARG A 133 -3.33 1.17 -51.91
N ARG A 134 -4.00 0.24 -51.23
CA ARG A 134 -5.17 -0.46 -51.79
C ARG A 134 -6.30 0.50 -52.14
N VAL A 135 -6.60 1.47 -51.27
CA VAL A 135 -7.63 2.50 -51.55
C VAL A 135 -7.22 3.39 -52.73
N CYS A 136 -5.95 3.77 -52.83
CA CYS A 136 -5.44 4.54 -53.99
C CYS A 136 -5.57 3.76 -55.31
N GLU A 137 -5.33 2.45 -55.29
CA GLU A 137 -5.53 1.57 -56.45
C GLU A 137 -7.02 1.48 -56.83
N GLU A 138 -7.91 1.32 -55.85
CA GLU A 138 -9.37 1.28 -56.06
C GLU A 138 -9.89 2.62 -56.63
N LEU A 139 -9.42 3.76 -56.11
CA LEU A 139 -9.77 5.08 -56.64
C LEU A 139 -9.27 5.26 -58.09
N SER A 140 -8.06 4.80 -58.39
CA SER A 140 -7.51 4.84 -59.75
C SER A 140 -8.31 3.98 -60.73
N GLN A 141 -8.84 2.84 -60.27
CA GLN A 141 -9.73 1.99 -61.08
C GLN A 141 -11.09 2.68 -61.33
N LEU A 142 -11.66 3.33 -60.31
CA LEU A 142 -12.91 4.08 -60.45
C LEU A 142 -12.74 5.28 -61.39
N GLU A 143 -11.62 5.98 -61.33
CA GLU A 143 -11.32 7.10 -62.23
C GLU A 143 -11.20 6.64 -63.70
N ARG A 144 -10.58 5.47 -63.94
CA ARG A 144 -10.56 4.84 -65.27
C ARG A 144 -11.96 4.46 -65.77
N LEU A 145 -12.82 3.95 -64.89
CA LEU A 145 -14.20 3.60 -65.25
C LEU A 145 -15.07 4.85 -65.50
N ALA A 146 -14.85 5.92 -64.74
CA ALA A 146 -15.55 7.19 -64.93
C ALA A 146 -15.10 7.93 -66.21
N GLY A 147 -13.83 7.82 -66.60
CA GLY A 147 -13.28 8.47 -67.79
C GLY A 147 -13.71 7.87 -69.14
N VAL A 148 -14.21 6.63 -69.18
CA VAL A 148 -14.51 5.90 -70.44
C VAL A 148 -15.98 6.03 -70.90
N GLY A 149 -16.88 6.61 -70.09
CA GLY A 149 -18.33 6.68 -70.40
C GLY A 149 -18.79 7.84 -71.30
N GLY A 150 -17.89 8.73 -71.73
CA GLY A 150 -18.27 10.03 -72.32
C GLY A 150 -18.42 10.11 -73.84
N MET A 151 -18.14 9.05 -74.61
CA MET A 151 -18.16 9.14 -76.08
C MET A 151 -18.95 8.02 -76.74
N GLY A 152 -20.04 8.39 -77.41
CA GLY A 152 -20.61 7.62 -78.52
C GLY A 152 -22.05 7.14 -78.30
N GLY A 153 -23.02 7.90 -78.81
CA GLY A 153 -24.40 7.43 -78.85
C GLY A 153 -25.41 8.43 -79.41
N LYS A 154 -25.16 9.00 -80.59
CA LYS A 154 -26.17 9.78 -81.35
C LYS A 154 -27.18 8.82 -81.99
N GLY A 155 -28.07 8.24 -81.18
CA GLY A 155 -29.28 7.55 -81.64
C GLY A 155 -30.45 8.52 -81.77
N LYS A 156 -31.01 8.64 -82.98
CA LYS A 156 -32.29 9.31 -83.24
C LYS A 156 -33.44 8.44 -82.71
N ASP A 157 -33.54 8.31 -81.39
CA ASP A 157 -34.76 7.77 -80.78
C ASP A 157 -35.75 8.92 -80.62
N ASP A 158 -36.99 8.66 -81.00
CA ASP A 158 -38.17 9.51 -80.89
C ASP A 158 -38.23 10.15 -79.48
N PRO A 159 -38.39 11.48 -79.31
CA PRO A 159 -38.38 12.14 -78.00
C PRO A 159 -39.32 11.50 -76.98
N VAL A 160 -40.42 10.88 -77.45
CA VAL A 160 -41.37 10.15 -76.60
C VAL A 160 -40.77 8.85 -76.07
N GLU A 161 -40.08 8.07 -76.92
CA GLU A 161 -39.46 6.80 -76.54
C GLU A 161 -38.23 7.01 -75.64
N LYS A 162 -37.48 8.11 -75.86
CA LYS A 162 -36.45 8.58 -74.92
C LYS A 162 -37.03 8.97 -73.58
N GLY A 163 -38.19 9.63 -73.56
CA GLY A 163 -38.93 9.98 -72.35
C GLY A 163 -39.28 8.73 -71.54
N ILE A 164 -39.93 7.75 -72.16
CA ILE A 164 -40.31 6.47 -71.51
C ILE A 164 -39.07 5.71 -71.02
N ARG A 165 -37.97 5.71 -71.79
CA ARG A 165 -36.72 5.04 -71.40
C ARG A 165 -36.00 5.76 -70.25
N LEU A 166 -36.07 7.09 -70.19
CA LEU A 166 -35.58 7.89 -69.06
C LEU A 166 -36.46 7.68 -67.83
N GLU A 167 -37.77 7.62 -67.99
CA GLU A 167 -38.71 7.37 -66.90
C GLU A 167 -38.51 5.98 -66.28
N ARG A 168 -38.36 4.93 -67.11
CA ARG A 168 -37.96 3.59 -66.62
C ARG A 168 -36.59 3.59 -65.94
N LYS A 169 -35.63 4.39 -66.42
CA LYS A 169 -34.32 4.52 -65.76
C LYS A 169 -34.45 5.24 -64.42
N ILE A 170 -35.27 6.28 -64.33
CA ILE A 170 -35.58 7.00 -63.10
C ILE A 170 -36.26 6.07 -62.10
N ASP A 171 -37.21 5.25 -62.53
CA ASP A 171 -37.88 4.31 -61.64
C ASP A 171 -36.95 3.15 -61.22
N ALA A 172 -36.09 2.68 -62.11
CA ALA A 172 -35.05 1.70 -61.77
C ALA A 172 -34.01 2.27 -60.79
N THR A 173 -33.61 3.54 -60.92
CA THR A 173 -32.70 4.18 -59.95
C THR A 173 -33.41 4.47 -58.64
N LYS A 174 -34.69 4.86 -58.65
CA LYS A 174 -35.52 4.97 -57.43
C LYS A 174 -35.64 3.64 -56.71
N ALA A 175 -35.91 2.54 -57.42
CA ALA A 175 -36.00 1.21 -56.83
C ALA A 175 -34.66 0.76 -56.24
N LYS A 176 -33.54 1.01 -56.92
CA LYS A 176 -32.19 0.77 -56.40
C LYS A 176 -31.87 1.64 -55.18
N LEU A 177 -32.30 2.91 -55.20
CA LEU A 177 -32.15 3.83 -54.07
C LEU A 177 -32.94 3.31 -52.87
N MET A 178 -34.19 2.88 -53.05
CA MET A 178 -35.00 2.29 -51.99
C MET A 178 -34.36 1.01 -51.43
N ALA A 179 -33.94 0.07 -52.29
CA ALA A 179 -33.25 -1.14 -51.85
C ALA A 179 -31.95 -0.83 -51.08
N SER A 180 -31.18 0.16 -51.53
CA SER A 180 -29.98 0.64 -50.83
C SER A 180 -30.32 1.28 -49.47
N THR A 181 -31.41 2.05 -49.39
CA THR A 181 -31.86 2.61 -48.11
C THR A 181 -32.33 1.53 -47.12
N GLU A 182 -33.01 0.49 -47.60
CA GLU A 182 -33.38 -0.68 -46.78
C GLU A 182 -32.14 -1.42 -46.27
N GLN A 183 -31.16 -1.65 -47.14
CA GLN A 183 -29.89 -2.28 -46.76
C GLN A 183 -29.12 -1.43 -45.73
N ASN A 184 -29.11 -0.10 -45.89
CA ASN A 184 -28.52 0.83 -44.92
C ASN A 184 -29.22 0.76 -43.56
N MET A 185 -30.55 0.59 -43.52
CA MET A 185 -31.27 0.40 -42.25
C MET A 185 -30.87 -0.91 -41.55
N VAL A 186 -30.70 -2.00 -42.31
CA VAL A 186 -30.23 -3.28 -41.76
C VAL A 186 -28.82 -3.15 -41.19
N PHE A 187 -27.90 -2.50 -41.91
CA PHE A 187 -26.54 -2.25 -41.42
C PHE A 187 -26.53 -1.32 -40.20
N ALA A 188 -27.35 -0.27 -40.19
CA ALA A 188 -27.48 0.63 -39.04
C ALA A 188 -27.91 -0.14 -37.79
N HIS A 189 -28.93 -1.00 -37.90
CA HIS A 189 -29.38 -1.85 -36.81
C HIS A 189 -28.30 -2.85 -36.36
N MET A 190 -27.56 -3.45 -37.30
CA MET A 190 -26.47 -4.37 -36.98
C MET A 190 -25.33 -3.67 -36.23
N ILE A 191 -24.95 -2.46 -36.65
CA ILE A 191 -23.95 -1.63 -35.97
C ILE A 191 -24.44 -1.26 -34.56
N GLU A 192 -25.70 -0.88 -34.40
CA GLU A 192 -26.27 -0.53 -33.09
C GLU A 192 -26.29 -1.74 -32.13
N ARG A 193 -26.66 -2.93 -32.63
CA ARG A 193 -26.54 -4.17 -31.87
C ARG A 193 -25.10 -4.47 -31.46
N LEU A 194 -24.14 -4.38 -32.38
CA LEU A 194 -22.73 -4.62 -32.08
C LEU A 194 -22.18 -3.62 -31.06
N LYS A 195 -22.63 -2.36 -31.09
CA LYS A 195 -22.30 -1.36 -30.07
C LYS A 195 -22.84 -1.75 -28.70
N MET A 196 -24.08 -2.23 -28.62
CA MET A 196 -24.65 -2.72 -27.35
C MET A 196 -23.89 -3.95 -26.83
N GLU A 197 -23.54 -4.90 -27.70
CA GLU A 197 -22.74 -6.07 -27.33
C GLU A 197 -21.34 -5.67 -26.85
N LEU A 198 -20.69 -4.70 -27.50
CA LEU A 198 -19.39 -4.16 -27.09
C LEU A 198 -19.47 -3.47 -25.72
N LEU A 199 -20.50 -2.67 -25.45
CA LEU A 199 -20.73 -2.06 -24.14
C LEU A 199 -20.98 -3.13 -23.05
N ALA A 200 -21.72 -4.18 -23.37
CA ALA A 200 -21.95 -5.30 -22.45
C ALA A 200 -20.65 -6.06 -22.14
N LEU A 201 -19.78 -6.27 -23.14
CA LEU A 201 -18.46 -6.85 -22.96
C LEU A 201 -17.54 -5.95 -22.12
N GLN A 202 -17.54 -4.64 -22.37
CA GLN A 202 -16.76 -3.68 -21.59
C GLN A 202 -17.21 -3.63 -20.13
N LYS A 203 -18.52 -3.73 -19.86
CA LYS A 203 -19.03 -3.85 -18.49
C LYS A 203 -18.52 -5.13 -17.81
N LYS A 204 -18.56 -6.27 -18.51
CA LYS A 204 -18.01 -7.53 -17.98
C LYS A 204 -16.51 -7.46 -17.73
N ASP A 205 -15.75 -6.81 -18.62
CA ASP A 205 -14.30 -6.60 -18.47
C ASP A 205 -14.00 -5.79 -17.18
N ASN A 206 -14.75 -4.72 -16.94
CA ASN A 206 -14.63 -3.92 -15.72
C ASN A 206 -15.02 -4.72 -14.46
N GLU A 207 -16.06 -5.53 -14.52
CA GLU A 207 -16.44 -6.43 -13.42
C GLU A 207 -15.33 -7.46 -13.13
N THR A 208 -14.70 -8.04 -14.16
CA THR A 208 -13.59 -8.98 -13.99
C THR A 208 -12.34 -8.31 -13.44
N LYS A 209 -12.01 -7.08 -13.88
CA LYS A 209 -10.93 -6.27 -13.32
C LYS A 209 -11.18 -5.94 -11.85
N GLY A 210 -12.41 -5.58 -11.50
CA GLY A 210 -12.81 -5.37 -10.10
C GLY A 210 -12.58 -6.62 -9.24
N ARG A 211 -12.97 -7.81 -9.72
CA ARG A 211 -12.70 -9.08 -9.02
C ARG A 211 -11.21 -9.37 -8.92
N GLN A 212 -10.43 -9.12 -9.97
CA GLN A 212 -8.98 -9.32 -9.97
C GLN A 212 -8.30 -8.43 -8.93
N ASN A 213 -8.74 -7.18 -8.77
CA ASN A 213 -8.21 -6.28 -7.74
C ASN A 213 -8.53 -6.78 -6.32
N VAL A 214 -9.74 -7.28 -6.08
CA VAL A 214 -10.12 -7.88 -4.79
C VAL A 214 -9.27 -9.12 -4.50
N LEU A 215 -9.12 -10.02 -5.47
CA LEU A 215 -8.25 -11.20 -5.35
C LEU A 215 -6.78 -10.82 -5.10
N GLY A 216 -6.29 -9.75 -5.74
CA GLY A 216 -4.95 -9.21 -5.50
C GLY A 216 -4.75 -8.76 -4.06
N HIS A 217 -5.71 -8.01 -3.51
CA HIS A 217 -5.69 -7.59 -2.11
C HIS A 217 -5.79 -8.77 -1.13
N ASP A 218 -6.66 -9.75 -1.41
CA ASP A 218 -6.79 -10.96 -0.59
C ASP A 218 -5.49 -11.78 -0.59
N MET A 219 -4.84 -11.93 -1.75
CA MET A 219 -3.55 -12.58 -1.86
C MET A 219 -2.47 -11.85 -1.03
N GLN A 220 -2.41 -10.53 -1.11
CA GLN A 220 -1.49 -9.73 -0.28
C GLN A 220 -1.77 -9.89 1.21
N SER A 221 -3.04 -9.94 1.62
CA SER A 221 -3.43 -10.20 3.00
C SER A 221 -2.96 -11.57 3.50
N VAL A 222 -3.10 -12.61 2.68
CA VAL A 222 -2.63 -13.97 2.99
C VAL A 222 -1.10 -14.02 3.10
N VAL A 223 -0.37 -13.30 2.24
CA VAL A 223 1.10 -13.20 2.32
C VAL A 223 1.53 -12.57 3.65
N ILE A 224 0.89 -11.47 4.08
CA ILE A 224 1.19 -10.83 5.36
C ILE A 224 0.87 -11.77 6.53
N GLN A 225 -0.27 -12.46 6.50
CA GLN A 225 -0.63 -13.44 7.54
C GLN A 225 0.38 -14.59 7.62
N ARG A 226 0.86 -15.08 6.47
CA ARG A 226 1.91 -16.10 6.42
C ARG A 226 3.22 -15.59 7.03
N GLN A 227 3.66 -14.37 6.68
CA GLN A 227 4.87 -13.78 7.26
C GLN A 227 4.77 -13.61 8.77
N GLN A 228 3.59 -13.22 9.28
CA GLN A 228 3.33 -13.16 10.72
C GLN A 228 3.43 -14.53 11.38
N ALA A 229 2.82 -15.57 10.79
CA ALA A 229 2.92 -16.94 11.28
C ALA A 229 4.37 -17.48 11.25
N GLU A 230 5.16 -17.13 10.24
CA GLU A 230 6.58 -17.48 10.17
C GLU A 230 7.42 -16.80 11.26
N MET A 231 7.12 -15.54 11.60
CA MET A 231 7.77 -14.86 12.74
C MET A 231 7.36 -15.48 14.08
N GLU A 232 6.09 -15.79 14.27
CA GLU A 232 5.60 -16.48 15.47
C GLU A 232 6.25 -17.86 15.63
N LEU A 233 6.37 -18.62 14.53
CA LEU A 233 7.05 -19.91 14.54
C LEU A 233 8.52 -19.78 14.97
N LYS A 234 9.27 -18.80 14.44
CA LYS A 234 10.67 -18.56 14.84
C LYS A 234 10.80 -18.24 16.32
N VAL A 235 9.90 -17.43 16.87
CA VAL A 235 9.89 -17.11 18.31
C VAL A 235 9.64 -18.36 19.15
N GLU A 236 8.74 -19.24 18.71
CA GLU A 236 8.49 -20.51 19.41
C GLU A 236 9.63 -21.52 19.27
N GLU A 237 10.34 -21.53 18.14
CA GLU A 237 11.58 -22.30 17.97
C GLU A 237 12.68 -21.83 18.94
N GLU A 238 12.90 -20.52 19.05
CA GLU A 238 13.83 -19.94 20.03
C GLU A 238 13.44 -20.29 21.47
N ASN A 239 12.14 -20.21 21.81
CA ASN A 239 11.64 -20.60 23.13
C ASN A 239 11.88 -22.09 23.43
N LEU A 240 11.74 -22.96 22.43
CA LEU A 240 11.99 -24.39 22.57
C LEU A 240 13.47 -24.67 22.79
N ASP A 241 14.36 -24.02 22.04
CA ASP A 241 15.81 -24.15 22.20
C ASP A 241 16.26 -23.69 23.60
N ASP A 242 15.72 -22.57 24.08
CA ASP A 242 15.92 -22.07 25.44
C ASP A 242 15.49 -23.09 26.50
N LEU A 243 14.35 -23.74 26.29
CA LEU A 243 13.83 -24.77 27.19
C LEU A 243 14.70 -26.02 27.17
N MET A 244 15.15 -26.44 25.99
CA MET A 244 16.07 -27.56 25.82
C MET A 244 17.41 -27.30 26.50
N TYR A 245 17.95 -26.08 26.38
CA TYR A 245 19.16 -25.65 27.08
C TYR A 245 18.99 -25.65 28.61
N LYS A 246 17.87 -25.12 29.12
CA LYS A 246 17.55 -25.19 30.57
C LYS A 246 17.43 -26.62 31.06
N LEU A 247 16.89 -27.51 30.24
CA LEU A 247 16.73 -28.93 30.56
C LEU A 247 18.08 -29.65 30.57
N SER A 248 18.97 -29.37 29.62
CA SER A 248 20.33 -29.94 29.59
C SER A 248 21.14 -29.50 30.80
N LEU A 249 21.11 -28.21 31.15
CA LEU A 249 21.79 -27.67 32.33
C LEU A 249 21.28 -28.33 33.63
N LYS A 250 19.97 -28.55 33.75
CA LYS A 250 19.40 -29.30 34.87
C LYS A 250 19.89 -30.75 34.89
N ARG A 251 19.92 -31.44 33.75
CA ARG A 251 20.41 -32.82 33.65
C ARG A 251 21.87 -32.91 34.09
N GLU A 252 22.73 -32.02 33.61
CA GLU A 252 24.15 -31.96 34.00
C GLU A 252 24.31 -31.70 35.50
N SER A 253 23.55 -30.76 36.07
CA SER A 253 23.53 -30.51 37.52
C SER A 253 23.06 -31.73 38.33
N HIS A 254 22.03 -32.43 37.85
CA HIS A 254 21.55 -33.68 38.47
C HIS A 254 22.60 -34.79 38.39
N GLU A 255 23.24 -34.96 37.24
CA GLU A 255 24.30 -35.94 37.01
C GLU A 255 25.53 -35.65 37.89
N GLY A 256 25.94 -34.38 37.98
CA GLY A 256 26.99 -33.93 38.88
C GLY A 256 26.68 -34.23 40.35
N ARG A 257 25.43 -33.99 40.80
CA ARG A 257 24.99 -34.37 42.16
C ARG A 257 25.03 -35.87 42.38
N ILE A 258 24.53 -36.67 41.42
CA ILE A 258 24.56 -38.14 41.51
C ILE A 258 26.01 -38.65 41.55
N ALA A 259 26.90 -38.11 40.72
CA ALA A 259 28.32 -38.45 40.72
C ALA A 259 29.00 -38.09 42.06
N GLY A 260 28.69 -36.92 42.62
CA GLY A 260 29.14 -36.51 43.94
C GLY A 260 28.69 -37.48 45.05
N ILE A 261 27.42 -37.88 45.05
CA ILE A 261 26.87 -38.86 46.01
C ILE A 261 27.58 -40.22 45.85
N LYS A 262 27.78 -40.70 44.61
CA LYS A 262 28.50 -41.96 44.34
C LYS A 262 29.93 -41.93 44.90
N LYS A 263 30.65 -40.81 44.73
CA LYS A 263 32.00 -40.63 45.27
C LYS A 263 32.01 -40.71 46.80
N ILE A 264 31.10 -40.00 47.47
CA ILE A 264 30.97 -40.01 48.94
C ILE A 264 30.69 -41.43 49.45
N ILE A 265 29.83 -42.19 48.78
CA ILE A 265 29.55 -43.60 49.13
C ILE A 265 30.82 -44.46 49.00
N SER A 266 31.56 -44.32 47.89
CA SER A 266 32.82 -45.05 47.67
C SER A 266 33.88 -44.72 48.72
N ASP A 267 34.06 -43.44 49.04
CA ASP A 267 35.05 -42.99 50.04
C ASP A 267 34.70 -43.53 51.44
N ARG A 268 33.40 -43.56 51.79
CA ARG A 268 32.92 -44.12 53.06
C ARG A 268 33.16 -45.62 53.15
N GLN A 269 32.95 -46.36 52.06
CA GLN A 269 33.24 -47.81 51.99
C GLN A 269 34.73 -48.08 52.24
N LEU A 270 35.62 -47.36 51.58
CA LEU A 270 37.08 -47.50 51.74
C LEU A 270 37.52 -47.17 53.18
N LEU A 271 36.96 -46.12 53.78
CA LEU A 271 37.27 -45.75 55.16
C LEU A 271 36.83 -46.84 56.15
N GLN A 272 35.67 -47.44 55.93
CA GLN A 272 35.16 -48.56 56.72
C GLN A 272 36.06 -49.79 56.62
N GLU A 273 36.55 -50.14 55.42
CA GLU A 273 37.53 -51.23 55.23
C GLU A 273 38.83 -50.98 55.99
N ARG A 274 39.36 -49.75 55.94
CA ARG A 274 40.57 -49.37 56.70
C ARG A 274 40.36 -49.45 58.22
N GLN A 275 39.15 -49.19 58.72
CA GLN A 275 38.83 -49.34 60.15
C GLN A 275 38.80 -50.81 60.55
N LEU A 276 38.14 -51.67 59.77
CA LEU A 276 38.11 -53.11 60.01
C LEU A 276 39.51 -53.71 60.01
N ALA A 277 40.38 -53.30 59.08
CA ALA A 277 41.77 -53.76 59.02
C ALA A 277 42.59 -53.34 60.26
N ARG A 278 42.37 -52.13 60.79
CA ARG A 278 43.04 -51.65 62.01
C ARG A 278 42.56 -52.38 63.26
N ASN A 279 41.26 -52.62 63.38
CA ASN A 279 40.71 -53.34 64.52
C ASN A 279 41.21 -54.78 64.56
N LYS A 280 41.26 -55.45 63.40
CA LYS A 280 41.86 -56.79 63.28
C LYS A 280 43.31 -56.85 63.79
N LYS A 281 44.14 -55.86 63.42
CA LYS A 281 45.53 -55.78 63.91
C LYS A 281 45.62 -55.53 65.43
N LYS A 282 44.69 -54.77 66.00
CA LYS A 282 44.67 -54.52 67.45
C LYS A 282 44.31 -55.78 68.23
N GLU A 283 43.34 -56.56 67.75
CA GLU A 283 42.98 -57.86 68.34
C GLU A 283 44.16 -58.85 68.30
N GLU A 284 44.96 -58.84 67.23
CA GLU A 284 46.17 -59.67 67.10
C GLU A 284 47.32 -59.27 68.05
N ILE A 285 47.40 -58.01 68.47
CA ILE A 285 48.45 -57.50 69.39
C ILE A 285 48.02 -57.69 70.86
N MET A 286 46.75 -57.43 71.16
CA MET A 286 46.20 -57.57 72.52
C MET A 286 46.23 -59.03 73.02
N THR A 287 46.27 -60.00 72.10
CA THR A 287 46.37 -61.43 72.43
C THR A 287 47.81 -61.90 72.75
N LYS A 288 48.84 -61.04 72.70
CA LYS A 288 50.27 -61.46 72.75
C LYS A 288 51.14 -60.90 73.89
N ALA A 289 50.61 -60.12 74.84
CA ALA A 289 51.45 -59.48 75.85
C ALA A 289 50.98 -59.77 77.29
N ASP A 290 51.69 -60.64 78.02
CA ASP A 290 51.55 -60.82 79.47
C ASP A 290 52.88 -61.29 80.11
N MET A 291 53.48 -60.51 81.03
CA MET A 291 54.65 -60.89 81.85
C MET A 291 54.85 -60.01 83.12
N GLY A 292 54.66 -60.60 84.32
CA GLY A 292 55.60 -60.71 85.48
C GLY A 292 56.08 -59.50 86.31
N VAL A 293 55.71 -59.46 87.61
CA VAL A 293 55.59 -58.24 88.45
C VAL A 293 56.76 -57.86 89.40
N ASP A 294 57.67 -58.76 89.80
CA ASP A 294 58.49 -58.49 91.02
C ASP A 294 60.00 -58.26 90.84
N GLU A 295 60.67 -58.85 89.84
CA GLU A 295 62.01 -58.37 89.41
C GLU A 295 61.91 -57.05 88.61
N GLU A 296 60.71 -56.83 88.08
CA GLU A 296 60.24 -55.60 87.48
C GLU A 296 60.43 -54.43 88.47
N GLN A 297 60.23 -54.56 89.78
CA GLN A 297 60.21 -53.40 90.69
C GLN A 297 61.57 -52.77 91.03
N LYS A 298 62.66 -53.54 90.97
CA LYS A 298 64.01 -53.05 91.31
C LYS A 298 64.75 -52.57 90.07
N LEU A 299 64.61 -53.29 88.95
CA LEU A 299 64.87 -52.74 87.62
C LEU A 299 64.00 -51.51 87.41
N LYS A 300 62.70 -51.52 87.76
CA LYS A 300 61.84 -50.32 87.71
C LYS A 300 62.46 -49.16 88.46
N ARG A 301 63.15 -49.26 89.60
CA ARG A 301 63.64 -48.03 90.26
C ARG A 301 64.87 -47.42 89.59
N MET A 302 65.88 -48.24 89.26
CA MET A 302 67.09 -47.75 88.57
C MET A 302 66.80 -47.43 87.11
N ASN A 303 65.99 -48.27 86.47
CA ASN A 303 65.39 -47.99 85.19
C ASN A 303 64.43 -46.82 85.32
N VAL A 304 63.73 -46.53 86.41
CA VAL A 304 62.86 -45.32 86.55
C VAL A 304 63.69 -44.07 86.62
N ILE A 305 64.90 -44.07 87.19
CA ILE A 305 65.77 -42.88 87.20
C ILE A 305 66.47 -42.69 85.86
N ARG A 306 67.01 -43.78 85.28
CA ARG A 306 67.59 -43.73 83.94
C ARG A 306 66.52 -43.44 82.91
N GLN A 307 65.34 -44.06 83.02
CA GLN A 307 64.10 -43.68 82.36
C GLN A 307 63.74 -42.27 82.75
N LEU A 308 63.90 -41.73 83.96
CA LEU A 308 63.46 -40.36 84.20
C LEU A 308 64.29 -39.39 83.35
N TYR A 309 65.62 -39.61 83.30
CA TYR A 309 66.51 -38.76 82.53
C TYR A 309 66.41 -39.01 81.03
N THR A 310 66.36 -40.28 80.64
CA THR A 310 66.08 -40.72 79.27
C THR A 310 64.70 -40.27 78.84
N THR A 311 63.68 -40.27 79.69
CA THR A 311 62.30 -39.78 79.45
C THR A 311 62.26 -38.27 79.46
N ILE A 312 63.09 -37.55 80.23
CA ILE A 312 63.18 -36.08 80.10
C ILE A 312 63.86 -35.70 78.78
N LEU A 313 64.92 -36.42 78.39
CA LEU A 313 65.64 -36.17 77.15
C LEU A 313 64.82 -36.64 75.93
N GLU A 314 64.22 -37.82 75.99
CA GLU A 314 63.25 -38.35 75.04
C GLU A 314 62.02 -37.48 75.02
N LYS A 315 61.57 -36.89 76.13
CA LYS A 315 60.47 -35.93 76.11
C LYS A 315 60.89 -34.65 75.42
N LYS A 316 62.09 -34.11 75.67
CA LYS A 316 62.56 -32.95 74.91
C LYS A 316 62.75 -33.26 73.43
N MET A 317 63.33 -34.41 73.10
CA MET A 317 63.48 -34.85 71.72
C MET A 317 62.12 -35.15 71.09
N SER A 318 61.17 -35.73 71.84
CA SER A 318 59.80 -35.98 71.38
C SER A 318 59.03 -34.68 71.26
N ASP A 319 59.24 -33.70 72.12
CA ASP A 319 58.62 -32.37 72.03
C ASP A 319 59.19 -31.63 70.80
N ASP A 320 60.50 -31.72 70.55
CA ASP A 320 61.16 -31.17 69.37
C ASP A 320 60.77 -31.92 68.09
N GLU A 321 60.66 -33.25 68.15
CA GLU A 321 60.16 -34.11 67.06
C GLU A 321 58.67 -33.89 66.83
N GLU A 322 57.86 -33.66 67.86
CA GLU A 322 56.44 -33.30 67.72
C GLU A 322 56.30 -31.90 67.14
N GLN A 323 57.17 -30.95 67.50
CA GLN A 323 57.20 -29.62 66.89
C GLN A 323 57.65 -29.70 65.43
N LEU A 324 58.70 -30.46 65.12
CA LEU A 324 59.17 -30.68 63.76
C LEU A 324 58.17 -31.49 62.93
N ALA A 325 57.54 -32.52 63.50
CA ALA A 325 56.51 -33.30 62.85
C ALA A 325 55.22 -32.48 62.70
N SER A 326 54.89 -31.59 63.64
CA SER A 326 53.80 -30.63 63.48
C SER A 326 54.12 -29.65 62.35
N LEU A 327 55.33 -29.10 62.30
CA LEU A 327 55.78 -28.24 61.21
C LEU A 327 55.77 -28.98 59.86
N GLU A 328 56.36 -30.16 59.79
CA GLU A 328 56.39 -31.01 58.61
C GLU A 328 54.97 -31.43 58.18
N ASN A 329 54.08 -31.75 59.13
CA ASN A 329 52.68 -32.03 58.86
C ASN A 329 51.95 -30.77 58.38
N THR A 330 52.22 -29.58 58.93
CA THR A 330 51.67 -28.33 58.39
C THR A 330 52.21 -28.04 56.98
N PHE A 331 53.48 -28.33 56.71
CA PHE A 331 54.07 -28.23 55.36
C PHE A 331 53.50 -29.27 54.41
N HIS A 332 53.26 -30.50 54.86
CA HIS A 332 52.60 -31.53 54.07
C HIS A 332 51.13 -31.20 53.83
N GLN A 333 50.43 -30.65 54.81
CA GLN A 333 49.06 -30.15 54.64
C GLN A 333 49.06 -28.99 53.63
N LEU A 334 49.97 -28.02 53.77
CA LEU A 334 50.15 -26.94 52.79
C LEU A 334 50.46 -27.49 51.41
N ARG A 335 51.39 -28.44 51.29
CA ARG A 335 51.75 -29.11 50.02
C ARG A 335 50.60 -29.90 49.43
N ASN A 336 49.82 -30.61 50.24
CA ASN A 336 48.67 -31.38 49.79
C ASN A 336 47.52 -30.47 49.35
N VAL A 337 47.29 -29.37 50.06
CA VAL A 337 46.24 -28.39 49.75
C VAL A 337 46.62 -27.53 48.53
N THR A 338 47.89 -27.13 48.41
CA THR A 338 48.36 -26.26 47.31
C THR A 338 48.86 -27.02 46.09
N GLY A 339 49.24 -28.29 46.25
CA GLY A 339 49.82 -29.13 45.20
C GLY A 339 51.26 -28.78 44.82
N LEU A 340 51.94 -27.91 45.57
CA LEU A 340 53.27 -27.38 45.22
C LEU A 340 54.35 -28.02 46.10
N SER A 341 55.37 -28.59 45.46
CA SER A 341 56.47 -29.27 46.15
C SER A 341 57.60 -28.35 46.58
N ASN A 342 57.74 -27.17 45.97
CA ASN A 342 58.81 -26.21 46.26
C ASN A 342 58.31 -25.11 47.20
N VAL A 343 59.02 -24.89 48.30
CA VAL A 343 58.67 -23.87 49.32
C VAL A 343 58.78 -22.46 48.75
N GLU A 344 59.75 -22.19 47.88
CA GLU A 344 59.93 -20.86 47.26
C GLU A 344 58.74 -20.49 46.37
N GLU A 345 58.21 -21.44 45.59
CA GLU A 345 57.00 -21.24 44.77
C GLU A 345 55.75 -20.96 45.62
N VAL A 346 55.66 -21.57 46.81
CA VAL A 346 54.55 -21.30 47.75
C VAL A 346 54.63 -19.87 48.26
N VAL A 347 55.82 -19.38 48.61
CA VAL A 347 56.04 -18.00 49.07
C VAL A 347 55.76 -17.01 47.94
N GLU A 348 56.27 -17.25 46.74
CA GLU A 348 56.03 -16.39 45.57
C GLU A 348 54.53 -16.36 45.19
N LYS A 349 53.84 -17.50 45.22
CA LYS A 349 52.39 -17.55 45.02
C LYS A 349 51.61 -16.86 46.13
N PHE A 350 52.10 -16.90 47.37
CA PHE A 350 51.47 -16.19 48.48
C PHE A 350 51.62 -14.67 48.32
N LEU A 351 52.82 -14.20 47.93
CA LEU A 351 53.06 -12.78 47.65
C LEU A 351 52.23 -12.29 46.44
N SER A 352 52.20 -13.06 45.34
CA SER A 352 51.40 -12.73 44.16
C SER A 352 49.88 -12.91 44.37
N ARG A 353 49.45 -13.68 45.38
CA ARG A 353 48.02 -13.81 45.72
C ARG A 353 47.44 -12.48 46.18
N ASN A 354 48.19 -11.69 46.95
CA ASN A 354 47.73 -10.37 47.39
C ASN A 354 47.58 -9.42 46.19
N GLU A 355 48.52 -9.45 45.26
CA GLU A 355 48.44 -8.66 44.03
C GLU A 355 47.25 -9.09 43.15
N LYS A 356 47.08 -10.40 42.90
CA LYS A 356 45.94 -10.93 42.15
C LYS A 356 44.60 -10.64 42.83
N ASN A 357 44.55 -10.70 44.16
CA ASN A 357 43.34 -10.36 44.91
C ASN A 357 43.04 -8.86 44.79
N SER A 358 44.06 -8.00 44.84
CA SER A 358 43.92 -6.56 44.57
C SER A 358 43.41 -6.28 43.15
N GLN A 359 43.96 -6.97 42.14
CA GLN A 359 43.50 -6.88 40.74
C GLN A 359 42.04 -7.36 40.60
N LEU A 360 41.67 -8.47 41.23
CA LEU A 360 40.29 -8.97 41.22
C LEU A 360 39.32 -8.00 41.92
N GLN A 361 39.75 -7.35 43.01
CA GLN A 361 38.97 -6.32 43.68
C GLN A 361 38.78 -5.10 42.76
N ALA A 362 39.84 -4.65 42.08
CA ALA A 362 39.74 -3.55 41.11
C ALA A 362 38.78 -3.88 39.95
N VAL A 363 38.86 -5.10 39.40
CA VAL A 363 37.93 -5.57 38.35
C VAL A 363 36.50 -5.68 38.90
N ALA A 364 36.31 -6.17 40.12
CA ALA A 364 35.00 -6.25 40.75
C ALA A 364 34.39 -4.85 40.98
N GLU A 365 35.19 -3.85 41.34
CA GLU A 365 34.75 -2.46 41.46
C GLU A 365 34.39 -1.84 40.10
N ASP A 366 35.18 -2.10 39.06
CA ASP A 366 34.91 -1.62 37.70
C ASP A 366 33.60 -2.24 37.14
N LEU A 367 33.40 -3.54 37.34
CA LEU A 367 32.15 -4.21 36.98
C LEU A 367 30.95 -3.64 37.76
N LYS A 368 31.11 -3.34 39.06
CA LYS A 368 30.05 -2.68 39.85
C LYS A 368 29.72 -1.29 39.30
N LYS A 369 30.72 -0.49 38.92
CA LYS A 369 30.51 0.81 38.27
C LYS A 369 29.79 0.67 36.94
N ARG A 370 30.20 -0.29 36.10
CA ARG A 370 29.54 -0.58 34.82
C ARG A 370 28.09 -1.01 34.99
N ILE A 371 27.80 -1.85 35.98
CA ILE A 371 26.41 -2.25 36.32
C ILE A 371 25.59 -1.03 36.76
N ALA A 372 26.17 -0.12 37.54
CA ALA A 372 25.48 1.10 37.97
C ALA A 372 25.13 2.01 36.77
N ILE A 373 26.06 2.21 35.84
CA ILE A 373 25.83 2.99 34.60
C ILE A 373 24.74 2.35 33.76
N LEU A 374 24.80 1.03 33.53
CA LEU A 374 23.79 0.31 32.74
C LEU A 374 22.40 0.37 33.38
N LYS A 375 22.30 0.38 34.72
CA LYS A 375 21.04 0.59 35.43
C LYS A 375 20.49 2.00 35.23
N GLU A 376 21.35 3.00 35.34
CA GLU A 376 20.96 4.41 35.10
C GLU A 376 20.47 4.61 33.66
N ASP A 377 21.13 4.03 32.67
CA ASP A 377 20.72 4.10 31.26
C ASP A 377 19.43 3.33 30.98
N ASN A 378 19.23 2.19 31.64
CA ASN A 378 17.97 1.44 31.58
C ASN A 378 16.82 2.27 32.16
N ASP A 379 17.03 2.94 33.29
CA ASP A 379 16.04 3.78 33.93
C ASP A 379 15.73 5.03 33.08
N LYS A 380 16.74 5.66 32.47
CA LYS A 380 16.54 6.74 31.47
C LYS A 380 15.70 6.27 30.28
N SER A 381 15.98 5.07 29.77
CA SER A 381 15.25 4.49 28.64
C SER A 381 13.80 4.17 29.00
N LYS A 382 13.54 3.69 30.23
CA LYS A 382 12.18 3.49 30.75
C LYS A 382 11.41 4.79 30.86
N VAL A 383 12.03 5.84 31.41
CA VAL A 383 11.40 7.17 31.50
C VAL A 383 11.10 7.71 30.10
N ALA A 384 12.01 7.56 29.14
CA ALA A 384 11.77 7.96 27.75
C ALA A 384 10.63 7.17 27.10
N LEU A 385 10.51 5.87 27.40
CA LEU A 385 9.43 5.01 26.92
C LEU A 385 8.08 5.41 27.54
N ASP A 386 8.05 5.67 28.84
CA ASP A 386 6.86 6.19 29.53
C ASP A 386 6.44 7.56 28.98
N ASP A 387 7.40 8.45 28.68
CA ASP A 387 7.11 9.73 28.02
C ASP A 387 6.53 9.54 26.61
N ILE A 388 7.01 8.55 25.84
CA ILE A 388 6.44 8.23 24.53
C ILE A 388 5.04 7.64 24.69
N ILE A 389 4.80 6.76 25.67
CA ILE A 389 3.47 6.21 25.97
C ILE A 389 2.53 7.35 26.36
N VAL A 390 2.90 8.20 27.31
CA VAL A 390 2.09 9.36 27.73
C VAL A 390 1.87 10.33 26.57
N ARG A 391 2.86 10.57 25.70
CA ARG A 391 2.65 11.36 24.47
C ARG A 391 1.74 10.67 23.47
N THR A 392 1.80 9.36 23.35
CA THR A 392 0.96 8.56 22.44
C THR A 392 -0.47 8.48 22.98
N GLU A 393 -0.65 8.37 24.30
CA GLU A 393 -1.93 8.41 25.00
C GLU A 393 -2.51 9.84 25.03
N ASN A 394 -1.70 10.87 25.19
CA ASN A 394 -2.15 12.26 25.03
C ASN A 394 -2.42 12.60 23.55
N ASN A 395 -1.70 11.95 22.62
CA ASN A 395 -2.03 11.92 21.20
C ASN A 395 -3.15 10.92 20.87
N ALA A 396 -3.75 10.24 21.86
CA ALA A 396 -5.04 9.54 21.72
C ALA A 396 -6.23 10.51 21.58
N SER A 397 -5.95 11.72 21.11
CA SER A 397 -6.84 12.47 20.24
C SER A 397 -7.00 11.81 18.84
N ASN A 398 -6.98 10.48 18.76
CA ASN A 398 -7.65 9.73 17.69
C ASN A 398 -9.07 10.28 17.47
N ARG A 399 -9.74 10.80 18.51
CA ARG A 399 -11.03 11.51 18.36
C ARG A 399 -10.95 12.75 17.47
N LYS A 400 -9.89 13.57 17.52
CA LYS A 400 -9.74 14.71 16.58
C LYS A 400 -9.39 14.22 15.17
N VAL A 401 -8.57 13.18 15.05
CA VAL A 401 -8.30 12.56 13.73
C VAL A 401 -9.59 12.02 13.12
N TYR A 402 -10.42 11.31 13.88
CA TYR A 402 -11.74 10.86 13.43
C TYR A 402 -12.69 12.03 13.12
N GLN A 403 -12.68 13.11 13.91
CA GLN A 403 -13.45 14.32 13.60
C GLN A 403 -12.97 15.02 12.33
N GLU A 404 -11.68 15.03 12.08
CA GLU A 404 -11.07 15.59 10.88
C GLU A 404 -11.40 14.75 9.65
N VAL A 405 -11.28 13.42 9.74
CA VAL A 405 -11.73 12.49 8.70
C VAL A 405 -13.22 12.66 8.41
N ILE A 406 -14.08 12.74 9.44
CA ILE A 406 -15.52 12.99 9.26
C ILE A 406 -15.76 14.35 8.58
N ARG A 407 -15.01 15.40 8.92
CA ARG A 407 -15.12 16.70 8.24
C ARG A 407 -14.71 16.62 6.78
N ILE A 408 -13.61 15.93 6.49
CA ILE A 408 -13.13 15.72 5.13
C ILE A 408 -14.19 14.94 4.33
N ASP A 409 -14.75 13.86 4.88
CA ASP A 409 -15.83 13.09 4.23
C ASP A 409 -17.06 13.94 3.91
N VAL A 410 -17.46 14.84 4.83
CA VAL A 410 -18.56 15.78 4.59
C VAL A 410 -18.21 16.77 3.47
N HIS A 411 -16.97 17.29 3.43
CA HIS A 411 -16.52 18.18 2.38
C HIS A 411 -16.44 17.48 1.02
N VAL A 412 -15.93 16.25 0.96
CA VAL A 412 -15.86 15.43 -0.25
C VAL A 412 -17.27 15.12 -0.76
N GLY A 413 -18.19 14.71 0.12
CA GLY A 413 -19.59 14.47 -0.24
C GLY A 413 -20.29 15.73 -0.76
N SER A 414 -20.03 16.89 -0.15
CA SER A 414 -20.54 18.19 -0.63
C SER A 414 -19.98 18.55 -2.01
N ALA A 415 -18.67 18.40 -2.21
CA ALA A 415 -18.02 18.69 -3.48
C ALA A 415 -18.50 17.77 -4.61
N ALA A 416 -18.69 16.46 -4.32
CA ALA A 416 -19.26 15.50 -5.26
C ALA A 416 -20.68 15.91 -5.67
N LYS A 417 -21.52 16.31 -4.71
CA LYS A 417 -22.87 16.82 -4.99
C LYS A 417 -22.86 18.08 -5.84
N MET A 418 -21.98 19.04 -5.56
CA MET A 418 -21.83 20.25 -6.37
C MET A 418 -21.37 19.94 -7.80
N CYS A 419 -20.51 18.94 -7.97
CA CYS A 419 -20.07 18.45 -9.29
C CYS A 419 -21.23 17.82 -10.06
N GLU A 420 -22.03 16.95 -9.42
CA GLU A 420 -23.24 16.38 -10.03
C GLU A 420 -24.27 17.43 -10.39
N GLU A 421 -24.54 18.40 -9.51
CA GLU A 421 -25.44 19.52 -9.79
C GLU A 421 -24.92 20.37 -10.97
N SER A 422 -23.61 20.58 -11.07
CA SER A 422 -22.99 21.28 -12.19
C SER A 422 -23.14 20.50 -13.50
N LYS A 423 -22.90 19.18 -13.49
CA LYS A 423 -23.13 18.29 -14.65
C LYS A 423 -24.61 18.29 -15.07
N ALA A 424 -25.53 18.26 -14.10
CA ALA A 424 -26.97 18.36 -14.35
C ALA A 424 -27.36 19.72 -14.94
N ARG A 425 -26.75 20.82 -14.49
CA ARG A 425 -26.95 22.15 -15.10
C ARG A 425 -26.38 22.20 -16.52
N ALA A 426 -25.17 21.67 -16.74
CA ALA A 426 -24.52 21.65 -18.05
C ALA A 426 -25.32 20.84 -19.08
N THR A 427 -25.85 19.68 -18.69
CA THR A 427 -26.73 18.86 -19.55
C THR A 427 -28.04 19.58 -19.88
N ARG A 428 -28.69 20.22 -18.89
CA ARG A 428 -29.87 21.07 -19.15
C ARG A 428 -29.57 22.20 -20.13
N LEU A 429 -28.46 22.91 -19.93
CA LEU A 429 -28.04 23.99 -20.83
C LEU A 429 -27.75 23.46 -22.24
N SER A 430 -27.08 22.32 -22.36
CA SER A 430 -26.81 21.68 -23.65
C SER A 430 -28.09 21.32 -24.41
N VAL A 431 -29.11 20.80 -23.72
CA VAL A 431 -30.43 20.53 -24.32
C VAL A 431 -31.09 21.84 -24.76
N THR A 432 -31.14 22.87 -23.91
CA THR A 432 -31.74 24.17 -24.28
C THR A 432 -31.02 24.83 -25.46
N ILE A 433 -29.69 24.71 -25.54
CA ILE A 433 -28.91 25.22 -26.69
C ILE A 433 -29.23 24.40 -27.94
N GLY A 434 -29.38 23.08 -27.83
CA GLY A 434 -29.82 22.22 -28.93
C GLY A 434 -31.19 22.63 -29.48
N GLU A 435 -32.17 22.82 -28.60
CA GLU A 435 -33.51 23.30 -28.96
C GLU A 435 -33.45 24.69 -29.61
N LEU A 436 -32.64 25.61 -29.07
CA LEU A 436 -32.46 26.96 -29.63
C LEU A 436 -31.91 26.89 -31.06
N ARG A 437 -30.87 26.08 -31.30
CA ARG A 437 -30.27 25.88 -32.63
C ARG A 437 -31.30 25.35 -33.63
N GLU A 438 -32.11 24.38 -33.24
CA GLU A 438 -33.19 23.87 -34.10
C GLU A 438 -34.26 24.93 -34.37
N THR A 439 -34.64 25.72 -33.36
CA THR A 439 -35.66 26.76 -33.54
C THR A 439 -35.17 27.87 -34.47
N VAL A 440 -33.92 28.33 -34.32
CA VAL A 440 -33.29 29.34 -35.18
C VAL A 440 -33.26 28.85 -36.63
N ALA A 441 -32.82 27.60 -36.87
CA ALA A 441 -32.82 27.02 -38.21
C ALA A 441 -34.23 26.95 -38.82
N ARG A 442 -35.23 26.55 -38.03
CA ARG A 442 -36.63 26.51 -38.48
C ARG A 442 -37.18 27.91 -38.78
N PHE A 443 -36.84 28.92 -38.00
CA PHE A 443 -37.27 30.29 -38.23
C PHE A 443 -36.62 30.89 -39.46
N LEU A 444 -35.29 30.79 -39.59
CA LEU A 444 -34.58 31.25 -40.78
C LEU A 444 -35.09 30.54 -42.04
N SER A 445 -35.38 29.23 -41.94
CA SER A 445 -35.94 28.50 -43.08
C SER A 445 -37.31 29.02 -43.53
N LYS A 446 -38.15 29.45 -42.57
CA LYS A 446 -39.45 30.06 -42.87
C LYS A 446 -39.33 31.49 -43.39
N VAL A 447 -38.35 32.23 -42.89
CA VAL A 447 -38.17 33.64 -43.24
C VAL A 447 -37.57 33.79 -44.64
N LYS A 448 -36.57 32.97 -44.97
CA LYS A 448 -35.91 32.97 -46.28
C LYS A 448 -36.61 32.11 -47.34
N ASN A 449 -37.54 31.23 -46.93
CA ASN A 449 -38.10 30.17 -47.77
C ASN A 449 -37.05 29.20 -48.35
N GLU A 450 -35.89 29.08 -47.70
CA GLU A 450 -34.82 28.14 -48.06
C GLU A 450 -34.59 27.16 -46.91
N LEU A 451 -34.25 25.90 -47.19
CA LEU A 451 -34.00 24.92 -46.13
C LEU A 451 -32.61 25.19 -45.52
N GLU A 452 -32.57 25.76 -44.31
CA GLU A 452 -31.33 26.05 -43.61
C GLU A 452 -30.93 24.90 -42.67
N SER A 453 -29.64 24.54 -42.64
CA SER A 453 -29.11 23.50 -41.75
C SER A 453 -29.01 23.98 -40.31
N VAL A 454 -29.08 23.06 -39.34
CA VAL A 454 -28.94 23.38 -37.91
C VAL A 454 -27.57 24.03 -37.65
N PRO A 455 -27.51 25.30 -37.23
CA PRO A 455 -26.27 26.08 -37.13
C PRO A 455 -25.37 25.50 -36.05
N THR A 456 -24.04 25.55 -36.20
CA THR A 456 -23.09 25.08 -35.17
C THR A 456 -23.16 25.98 -33.92
N ILE A 457 -22.73 25.49 -32.75
CA ILE A 457 -22.76 26.29 -31.50
C ILE A 457 -21.98 27.61 -31.66
N LYS A 458 -20.87 27.60 -32.41
CA LYS A 458 -20.05 28.79 -32.68
C LYS A 458 -20.75 29.81 -33.58
N ASP A 459 -21.58 29.33 -34.51
CA ASP A 459 -22.24 30.15 -35.53
C ASP A 459 -23.63 30.64 -35.07
N LEU A 460 -24.11 30.11 -33.94
CA LEU A 460 -25.42 30.42 -33.38
C LEU A 460 -25.64 31.93 -33.13
N PRO A 461 -24.68 32.70 -32.56
CA PRO A 461 -24.86 34.14 -32.37
C PRO A 461 -25.01 34.89 -33.70
N GLU A 462 -24.22 34.51 -34.70
CA GLU A 462 -24.26 35.12 -36.04
C GLU A 462 -25.59 34.83 -36.73
N LYS A 463 -26.05 33.57 -36.67
CA LYS A 463 -27.34 33.14 -37.23
C LYS A 463 -28.54 33.74 -36.50
N MET A 464 -28.46 33.95 -35.19
CA MET A 464 -29.48 34.73 -34.48
C MET A 464 -29.53 36.18 -34.98
N HIS A 465 -28.38 36.82 -35.18
CA HIS A 465 -28.34 38.19 -35.69
C HIS A 465 -28.86 38.29 -37.13
N GLU A 466 -28.54 37.31 -37.97
CA GLU A 466 -29.09 37.18 -39.32
C GLU A 466 -30.62 37.01 -39.30
N LEU A 467 -31.15 36.18 -38.39
CA LEU A 467 -32.59 36.02 -38.21
C LEU A 467 -33.26 37.34 -37.80
N ASP A 468 -32.66 38.09 -36.88
CA ASP A 468 -33.19 39.38 -36.43
C ASP A 468 -33.23 40.42 -37.57
N LEU A 469 -32.20 40.45 -38.42
CA LEU A 469 -32.14 41.35 -39.58
C LEU A 469 -33.23 41.02 -40.60
N GLU A 470 -33.35 39.75 -40.97
CA GLU A 470 -34.35 39.26 -41.92
C GLU A 470 -35.78 39.42 -41.41
N LEU A 471 -36.01 39.13 -40.12
CA LEU A 471 -37.31 39.36 -39.49
C LEU A 471 -37.66 40.86 -39.50
N THR A 472 -36.68 41.72 -39.24
CA THR A 472 -36.86 43.18 -39.30
C THR A 472 -37.21 43.64 -40.73
N GLU A 473 -36.59 43.07 -41.75
CA GLU A 473 -36.91 43.35 -43.15
C GLU A 473 -38.31 42.85 -43.53
N MET A 474 -38.67 41.63 -43.15
CA MET A 474 -40.02 41.10 -43.33
C MET A 474 -41.07 41.95 -42.61
N MET A 475 -40.79 42.40 -41.39
CA MET A 475 -41.70 43.30 -40.67
C MET A 475 -41.85 44.66 -41.37
N LYS A 476 -40.77 45.20 -41.97
CA LYS A 476 -40.84 46.43 -42.78
C LYS A 476 -41.69 46.22 -44.03
N THR A 477 -41.54 45.11 -44.75
CA THR A 477 -42.34 44.81 -45.95
C THR A 477 -43.81 44.60 -45.61
N VAL A 478 -44.12 43.86 -44.53
CA VAL A 478 -45.50 43.70 -44.04
C VAL A 478 -46.10 45.05 -43.62
N SER A 479 -45.33 45.89 -42.91
CA SER A 479 -45.79 47.22 -42.50
C SER A 479 -46.04 48.14 -43.70
N ALA A 480 -45.18 48.11 -44.72
CA ALA A 480 -45.37 48.85 -45.96
C ALA A 480 -46.61 48.34 -46.74
N ASN A 481 -46.81 47.03 -46.80
CA ASN A 481 -47.99 46.44 -47.43
C ASN A 481 -49.29 46.76 -46.68
N LEU A 482 -49.27 46.78 -45.35
CA LEU A 482 -50.41 47.20 -44.54
C LEU A 482 -50.72 48.69 -44.68
N ALA A 483 -49.68 49.55 -44.74
CA ALA A 483 -49.85 50.97 -45.00
C ALA A 483 -50.47 51.21 -46.39
N LYS A 484 -49.95 50.54 -47.42
CA LYS A 484 -50.47 50.62 -48.79
C LYS A 484 -51.89 50.09 -48.92
N LYS A 485 -52.24 49.03 -48.18
CA LYS A 485 -53.60 48.46 -48.15
C LYS A 485 -54.59 49.31 -47.33
N GLY A 486 -54.09 50.14 -46.40
CA GLY A 486 -54.89 51.12 -45.67
C GLY A 486 -55.30 52.32 -46.52
N GLU A 487 -54.51 52.68 -47.54
CA GLU A 487 -54.82 53.77 -48.47
C GLU A 487 -55.87 53.39 -49.53
N GLU A 488 -56.09 52.09 -49.78
CA GLU A 488 -57.08 51.60 -50.75
C GLU A 488 -58.46 51.28 -50.13
N GLY A 489 -58.66 51.51 -48.82
CA GLY A 489 -59.90 51.14 -48.11
C GLY A 489 -60.33 52.11 -47.01
N GLY A 490 -60.91 53.25 -47.41
CA GLY A 490 -61.59 54.21 -46.51
C GLY A 490 -60.98 55.61 -46.66
N GLY A 491 -61.59 56.60 -47.31
CA GLY A 491 -63.03 56.83 -47.41
C GLY A 491 -63.56 57.35 -46.08
N ALA A 492 -63.28 58.64 -45.81
CA ALA A 492 -63.94 59.54 -44.85
C ALA A 492 -63.96 59.15 -43.36
N GLU A 493 -63.20 59.87 -42.54
CA GLU A 493 -63.75 60.91 -41.64
C GLU A 493 -62.59 61.64 -40.95
N GLU A 494 -62.55 62.96 -41.17
CA GLU A 494 -61.76 63.92 -40.42
C GLU A 494 -62.37 64.07 -39.01
N ASP A 495 -61.54 63.99 -37.96
CA ASP A 495 -61.67 64.92 -36.84
C ASP A 495 -60.34 65.04 -36.09
N GLY A 496 -60.07 66.26 -35.66
CA GLY A 496 -58.74 66.80 -35.38
C GLY A 496 -58.21 66.55 -33.96
N GLY A 497 -56.92 66.88 -33.79
CA GLY A 497 -56.34 67.13 -32.47
C GLY A 497 -54.89 66.71 -32.29
N SER A 498 -53.96 67.59 -32.67
CA SER A 498 -52.55 67.64 -32.21
C SER A 498 -52.46 67.74 -30.65
N PRO A 499 -51.34 67.41 -29.97
CA PRO A 499 -50.05 68.06 -30.22
C PRO A 499 -48.77 67.20 -30.08
N GLU A 500 -47.84 67.46 -31.00
CA GLU A 500 -46.46 67.89 -30.76
C GLU A 500 -45.79 67.47 -29.43
N GLY A 501 -44.88 66.50 -29.52
CA GLY A 501 -44.06 66.10 -28.38
C GLY A 501 -42.97 65.07 -28.71
N THR A 502 -41.77 65.60 -28.98
CA THR A 502 -40.48 64.99 -28.60
C THR A 502 -39.95 63.82 -29.45
N LYS A 503 -38.97 64.18 -30.28
CA LYS A 503 -38.05 63.29 -31.01
C LYS A 503 -37.32 62.36 -30.05
N GLY A 504 -37.68 61.09 -30.05
CA GLY A 504 -36.90 59.99 -29.49
C GLY A 504 -37.07 58.77 -30.38
N GLY A 505 -36.02 58.41 -31.12
CA GLY A 505 -36.01 57.30 -32.06
C GLY A 505 -36.19 55.96 -31.35
N ALA A 506 -37.43 55.53 -31.17
CA ALA A 506 -37.81 54.17 -30.83
C ALA A 506 -39.29 53.94 -31.15
N SER A 507 -39.62 52.77 -31.69
CA SER A 507 -40.98 52.22 -31.87
C SER A 507 -41.70 52.51 -33.20
N THR A 508 -41.19 51.91 -34.28
CA THR A 508 -42.05 51.50 -35.42
C THR A 508 -43.09 50.43 -35.03
N PHE A 509 -43.02 49.86 -33.82
CA PHE A 509 -43.93 48.82 -33.32
C PHE A 509 -45.26 49.34 -32.74
N SER A 510 -45.34 50.64 -32.38
CA SER A 510 -46.52 51.19 -31.67
C SER A 510 -47.76 51.33 -32.56
N LYS A 511 -47.62 51.24 -33.89
CA LYS A 511 -48.75 51.30 -34.85
C LYS A 511 -49.44 49.95 -35.09
N LEU A 512 -48.88 48.83 -34.60
CA LEU A 512 -49.53 47.51 -34.65
C LEU A 512 -50.52 47.29 -33.49
N ALA A 513 -50.51 48.16 -32.47
CA ALA A 513 -51.42 48.13 -31.33
C ALA A 513 -52.79 48.76 -31.63
N GLY A 514 -53.31 48.58 -32.85
CA GLY A 514 -54.68 48.97 -33.16
C GLY A 514 -55.68 48.10 -32.37
N PRO A 515 -56.85 48.64 -31.96
CA PRO A 515 -57.86 47.92 -31.18
C PRO A 515 -58.33 46.60 -31.83
N ASN A 516 -58.10 46.45 -33.14
CA ASN A 516 -58.41 45.23 -33.89
C ASN A 516 -57.48 44.05 -33.58
N LEU A 517 -56.19 44.29 -33.25
CA LEU A 517 -55.27 43.19 -32.93
C LEU A 517 -55.66 42.50 -31.61
N GLY A 518 -56.10 43.28 -30.63
CA GLY A 518 -56.64 42.76 -29.37
C GLY A 518 -57.87 41.88 -29.57
N ARG A 519 -58.79 42.30 -30.45
CA ARG A 519 -59.97 41.50 -30.82
C ARG A 519 -59.61 40.19 -31.51
N ILE A 520 -58.66 40.21 -32.45
CA ILE A 520 -58.24 39.03 -33.20
C ILE A 520 -57.50 38.03 -32.28
N MET A 521 -56.63 38.52 -31.40
CA MET A 521 -55.94 37.65 -30.44
C MET A 521 -56.90 37.08 -29.40
N TYR A 522 -57.82 37.89 -28.86
CA TYR A 522 -58.83 37.41 -27.93
C TYR A 522 -59.76 36.37 -28.57
N HIS A 523 -60.21 36.60 -29.80
CA HIS A 523 -61.00 35.63 -30.55
C HIS A 523 -60.22 34.34 -30.75
N LYS A 524 -58.97 34.39 -31.23
CA LYS A 524 -58.14 33.18 -31.41
C LYS A 524 -57.85 32.46 -30.09
N LEU A 525 -57.67 33.18 -28.98
CA LEU A 525 -57.46 32.59 -27.66
C LEU A 525 -58.72 31.90 -27.13
N MET A 526 -59.91 32.43 -27.46
CA MET A 526 -61.19 31.88 -27.02
C MET A 526 -61.72 30.77 -27.94
N THR A 527 -61.28 30.71 -29.20
CA THR A 527 -61.72 29.68 -30.16
C THR A 527 -60.68 28.58 -30.42
N THR A 528 -59.51 28.62 -29.77
CA THR A 528 -58.55 27.52 -29.88
C THR A 528 -58.89 26.45 -28.85
N ASP A 529 -59.21 25.25 -29.34
CA ASP A 529 -59.45 24.10 -28.48
C ASP A 529 -58.19 23.81 -27.65
N PRO A 530 -58.33 23.57 -26.33
CA PRO A 530 -57.20 23.29 -25.47
C PRO A 530 -56.50 22.02 -25.96
N ASP A 531 -55.20 22.12 -26.25
CA ASP A 531 -54.39 21.01 -26.74
C ASP A 531 -54.39 19.85 -25.72
N GLN A 532 -55.16 18.79 -26.00
CA GLN A 532 -55.19 17.57 -25.19
C GLN A 532 -54.14 16.54 -25.61
N SER A 533 -53.20 16.91 -26.50
CA SER A 533 -52.10 16.05 -26.91
C SER A 533 -51.22 15.65 -25.71
N PRO A 534 -50.68 14.42 -25.66
CA PRO A 534 -49.74 13.97 -24.63
C PRO A 534 -48.42 14.77 -24.60
N ARG A 535 -48.23 15.73 -25.51
CA ARG A 535 -47.12 16.70 -25.50
C ARG A 535 -47.40 17.94 -24.64
N ASN A 536 -48.64 18.16 -24.18
CA ASN A 536 -48.98 19.31 -23.35
C ASN A 536 -48.45 19.13 -21.92
N VAL A 537 -47.36 19.85 -21.60
CA VAL A 537 -46.60 19.77 -20.34
C VAL A 537 -47.45 20.10 -19.10
N ARG A 538 -48.62 20.73 -19.28
CA ARG A 538 -49.53 21.13 -18.19
C ARG A 538 -50.39 20.00 -17.61
N VAL A 539 -50.40 18.79 -18.20
CA VAL A 539 -51.09 17.62 -17.63
C VAL A 539 -50.07 16.67 -17.00
N HIS A 540 -49.67 16.94 -15.76
CA HIS A 540 -48.97 15.92 -14.96
C HIS A 540 -50.00 14.92 -14.42
N THR A 541 -50.12 13.76 -15.06
CA THR A 541 -50.81 12.60 -14.51
C THR A 541 -50.05 12.10 -13.28
N ARG A 542 -50.38 12.64 -12.10
CA ARG A 542 -49.92 12.08 -10.83
C ARG A 542 -50.48 10.66 -10.71
N MET A 543 -49.60 9.66 -10.57
CA MET A 543 -50.03 8.29 -10.26
C MET A 543 -50.88 8.31 -8.99
N ASN A 544 -52.08 7.74 -9.06
CA ASN A 544 -52.99 7.66 -7.92
C ASN A 544 -52.34 6.82 -6.80
N MET A 545 -52.53 7.19 -5.54
CA MET A 545 -51.94 6.54 -4.35
C MET A 545 -52.15 5.01 -4.33
N THR A 546 -53.25 4.53 -4.89
CA THR A 546 -53.55 3.09 -5.02
C THR A 546 -52.62 2.37 -5.99
N GLN A 547 -52.15 3.06 -7.03
CA GLN A 547 -51.18 2.51 -7.99
C GLN A 547 -49.76 2.53 -7.40
N LEU A 548 -49.42 3.57 -6.63
CA LEU A 548 -48.14 3.65 -5.91
C LEU A 548 -48.02 2.51 -4.88
N SER A 549 -49.10 2.25 -4.13
CA SER A 549 -49.18 1.15 -3.16
C SER A 549 -49.02 -0.24 -3.82
N LYS A 550 -49.68 -0.47 -4.96
CA LYS A 550 -49.55 -1.72 -5.71
C LYS A 550 -48.15 -1.92 -6.30
N GLN A 551 -47.49 -0.85 -6.72
CA GLN A 551 -46.12 -0.90 -7.21
C GLN A 551 -45.13 -1.22 -6.09
N ALA A 552 -45.30 -0.61 -4.90
CA ALA A 552 -44.48 -0.91 -3.72
C ALA A 552 -44.67 -2.36 -3.22
N GLN A 553 -45.91 -2.87 -3.21
CA GLN A 553 -46.17 -4.27 -2.83
C GLN A 553 -45.55 -5.28 -3.80
N ARG A 554 -45.50 -4.97 -5.10
CA ARG A 554 -44.86 -5.85 -6.10
C ARG A 554 -43.33 -5.84 -6.01
N SER A 555 -42.73 -4.68 -5.75
CA SER A 555 -41.27 -4.55 -5.51
C SER A 555 -40.81 -5.39 -4.29
N LEU A 556 -41.66 -5.52 -3.26
CA LEU A 556 -41.34 -6.35 -2.08
C LEU A 556 -41.46 -7.87 -2.31
N LEU A 557 -42.29 -8.30 -3.25
CA LEU A 557 -42.55 -9.73 -3.49
C LEU A 557 -41.65 -10.35 -4.55
N ASP A 558 -41.07 -9.54 -5.43
CA ASP A 558 -40.15 -9.99 -6.48
C ASP A 558 -38.94 -9.04 -6.58
N PRO A 559 -37.78 -9.44 -6.03
CA PRO A 559 -36.57 -8.60 -6.05
C PRO A 559 -36.03 -8.34 -7.46
N ASN A 560 -36.53 -9.05 -8.50
CA ASN A 560 -36.17 -8.81 -9.90
C ASN A 560 -37.21 -7.94 -10.65
N PHE A 561 -38.30 -7.52 -10.02
CA PHE A 561 -39.34 -6.71 -10.66
C PHE A 561 -38.82 -5.32 -11.06
N GLU A 562 -37.94 -4.73 -10.25
CA GLU A 562 -37.38 -3.39 -10.49
C GLU A 562 -36.33 -3.39 -11.62
N ALA A 563 -35.69 -4.53 -11.87
CA ALA A 563 -34.76 -4.71 -12.99
C ALA A 563 -35.48 -4.94 -14.33
N THR A 564 -36.71 -5.46 -14.32
CA THR A 564 -37.49 -5.80 -15.53
C THR A 564 -38.54 -4.74 -15.89
N ASN A 565 -38.99 -3.92 -14.94
CA ASN A 565 -39.91 -2.79 -15.16
C ASN A 565 -39.46 -1.54 -14.40
N PRO A 566 -38.43 -0.83 -14.88
CA PRO A 566 -38.01 0.42 -14.26
C PRO A 566 -39.16 1.46 -14.32
N PRO A 567 -39.32 2.30 -13.28
CA PRO A 567 -40.39 3.29 -13.23
C PRO A 567 -40.35 4.22 -14.45
N PRO A 568 -41.48 4.83 -14.87
CA PRO A 568 -41.54 5.70 -16.05
C PRO A 568 -40.55 6.87 -16.02
N SER A 569 -40.12 7.30 -14.83
CA SER A 569 -39.06 8.29 -14.63
C SER A 569 -37.65 7.77 -14.97
N ALA A 570 -37.39 6.48 -14.78
CA ALA A 570 -36.15 5.81 -15.15
C ALA A 570 -36.15 5.36 -16.62
N GLN A 571 -37.31 5.03 -17.20
CA GLN A 571 -37.44 4.70 -18.63
C GLN A 571 -37.22 5.92 -19.54
N ARG A 572 -37.53 7.15 -19.08
CA ARG A 572 -37.25 8.38 -19.85
C ARG A 572 -35.76 8.72 -20.01
N MET A 573 -34.86 8.05 -19.29
CA MET A 573 -33.42 8.22 -19.45
C MET A 573 -32.82 7.34 -20.55
N PHE A 574 -33.58 6.42 -21.16
CA PHE A 574 -33.04 5.38 -22.05
C PHE A 574 -33.62 5.31 -23.46
N SER A 575 -34.45 6.27 -23.88
CA SER A 575 -34.96 6.33 -25.25
C SER A 575 -34.94 7.76 -25.80
N GLY A 576 -33.73 8.24 -26.13
CA GLY A 576 -33.51 9.41 -26.98
C GLY A 576 -32.76 8.98 -28.24
N PRO A 577 -33.19 9.38 -29.45
CA PRO A 577 -32.59 8.95 -30.70
C PRO A 577 -31.20 9.58 -30.90
N GLY A 578 -30.31 8.80 -31.52
CA GLY A 578 -28.86 8.96 -31.51
C GLY A 578 -28.31 10.37 -31.69
N HIS A 579 -27.32 10.71 -30.87
CA HIS A 579 -26.34 11.75 -31.17
C HIS A 579 -24.93 11.21 -30.89
N SER A 580 -24.22 11.02 -32.00
CA SER A 580 -22.79 10.79 -32.09
C SER A 580 -22.03 12.05 -31.67
N ALA A 581 -21.20 11.96 -30.63
CA ALA A 581 -20.06 12.84 -30.38
C ALA A 581 -19.12 12.10 -29.41
N ASN A 582 -17.97 11.60 -29.87
CA ASN A 582 -16.72 12.34 -30.02
C ASN A 582 -16.31 13.05 -28.71
N TYR A 583 -15.80 12.28 -27.74
CA TYR A 583 -15.08 12.80 -26.59
C TYR A 583 -13.59 12.53 -26.77
N GLY A 584 -12.84 13.63 -26.79
CA GLY A 584 -11.39 13.63 -26.74
C GLY A 584 -10.90 12.92 -25.48
N ARG A 585 -10.01 11.96 -25.72
CA ARG A 585 -9.15 11.27 -24.77
C ARG A 585 -8.30 12.30 -24.04
N GLN A 586 -8.76 12.71 -22.86
CA GLN A 586 -7.93 13.44 -21.90
C GLN A 586 -7.35 12.39 -20.96
N GLU A 587 -6.06 12.13 -21.13
CA GLU A 587 -5.25 11.33 -20.22
C GLU A 587 -5.36 11.96 -18.84
N MET A 588 -5.99 11.25 -17.90
CA MET A 588 -5.97 11.60 -16.49
C MET A 588 -4.83 10.82 -15.86
N ASP A 589 -3.93 11.56 -15.24
CA ASP A 589 -2.81 11.07 -14.45
C ASP A 589 -3.32 10.13 -13.33
N ASP A 590 -2.77 8.91 -13.31
CA ASP A 590 -3.15 7.79 -12.44
C ASP A 590 -2.54 7.85 -11.02
N ASP A 591 -2.00 8.99 -10.58
CA ASP A 591 -1.09 9.04 -9.41
C ASP A 591 -1.73 9.41 -8.04
N ASP A 592 -3.04 9.63 -7.93
CA ASP A 592 -3.67 10.04 -6.64
C ASP A 592 -4.86 9.17 -6.19
N MET A 593 -4.80 7.85 -6.42
CA MET A 593 -5.73 6.91 -5.78
C MET A 593 -5.30 6.65 -4.33
N ALA A 594 -5.69 7.55 -3.43
CA ALA A 594 -5.56 7.35 -1.99
C ALA A 594 -6.18 6.00 -1.59
N VAL A 595 -5.38 5.17 -0.91
CA VAL A 595 -5.73 3.84 -0.41
C VAL A 595 -6.90 3.96 0.56
N VAL A 596 -8.13 3.80 0.06
CA VAL A 596 -9.34 3.72 0.88
C VAL A 596 -9.32 2.36 1.59
N VAL A 597 -8.93 2.36 2.86
CA VAL A 597 -8.98 1.15 3.70
C VAL A 597 -10.44 0.77 3.89
N ASP A 598 -10.82 -0.42 3.41
CA ASP A 598 -12.18 -0.92 3.50
C ASP A 598 -12.68 -0.94 4.95
N ARG A 599 -13.93 -0.50 5.15
CA ARG A 599 -14.60 -0.35 6.45
C ARG A 599 -14.65 -1.67 7.21
N THR A 600 -14.63 -2.80 6.49
CA THR A 600 -14.57 -4.14 7.08
C THR A 600 -13.21 -4.44 7.70
N THR A 601 -12.13 -3.98 7.06
CA THR A 601 -10.74 -4.11 7.52
C THR A 601 -10.50 -3.26 8.76
N VAL A 602 -11.01 -2.02 8.78
CA VAL A 602 -10.96 -1.16 9.98
C VAL A 602 -11.70 -1.81 11.15
N LYS A 603 -12.86 -2.45 10.90
CA LYS A 603 -13.62 -3.15 11.94
C LYS A 603 -12.91 -4.40 12.46
N LYS A 604 -12.21 -5.16 11.59
CA LYS A 604 -11.38 -6.31 12.00
C LYS A 604 -10.17 -5.86 12.83
N LEU A 605 -9.49 -4.79 12.43
CA LEU A 605 -8.37 -4.22 13.19
C LEU A 605 -8.82 -3.71 14.56
N ALA A 606 -9.96 -3.02 14.63
CA ALA A 606 -10.54 -2.58 15.91
C ALA A 606 -10.88 -3.76 16.83
N ASN A 607 -11.48 -4.83 16.29
CA ASN A 607 -11.75 -6.03 17.09
C ASN A 607 -10.47 -6.73 17.55
N MET A 608 -9.41 -6.79 16.73
CA MET A 608 -8.12 -7.35 17.15
C MET A 608 -7.51 -6.59 18.32
N VAL A 609 -7.53 -5.26 18.28
CA VAL A 609 -7.01 -4.42 19.36
C VAL A 609 -7.79 -4.68 20.66
N VAL A 610 -9.13 -4.72 20.60
CA VAL A 610 -9.97 -5.04 21.77
C VAL A 610 -9.67 -6.44 22.32
N THR A 611 -9.44 -7.43 21.46
CA THR A 611 -9.10 -8.79 21.91
C THR A 611 -7.70 -8.87 22.53
N LYS A 612 -6.72 -8.11 22.03
CA LYS A 612 -5.39 -8.01 22.63
C LYS A 612 -5.46 -7.40 24.02
N ASP A 613 -6.18 -6.29 24.19
CA ASP A 613 -6.38 -5.64 25.49
C ASP A 613 -7.06 -6.56 26.51
N LEU A 614 -8.08 -7.31 26.07
CA LEU A 614 -8.76 -8.29 26.94
C LEU A 614 -7.82 -9.42 27.35
N ASN A 615 -6.99 -9.91 26.43
CA ASN A 615 -6.00 -10.95 26.72
C ASN A 615 -4.89 -10.45 27.65
N GLU A 616 -4.42 -9.22 27.50
CA GLU A 616 -3.44 -8.62 28.42
C GLU A 616 -4.01 -8.41 29.82
N LYS A 617 -5.26 -7.92 29.93
CA LYS A 617 -5.96 -7.83 31.22
C LYS A 617 -6.13 -9.19 31.88
N ALA A 618 -6.44 -10.23 31.10
CA ALA A 618 -6.53 -11.59 31.61
C ALA A 618 -5.17 -12.15 32.08
N LYS A 619 -4.08 -11.87 31.35
CA LYS A 619 -2.70 -12.23 31.76
C LYS A 619 -2.27 -11.48 33.02
N LYS A 620 -2.59 -10.19 33.13
CA LYS A 620 -2.31 -9.39 34.34
C LYS A 620 -3.06 -9.93 35.55
N LYS A 621 -4.36 -10.22 35.41
CA LYS A 621 -5.16 -10.83 36.47
C LYS A 621 -4.66 -12.22 36.88
N LYS A 622 -4.13 -13.03 35.95
CA LYS A 622 -3.47 -14.30 36.27
C LYS A 622 -2.17 -14.12 37.04
N ARG A 623 -1.37 -13.09 36.74
CA ARG A 623 -0.14 -12.78 37.48
C ARG A 623 -0.43 -12.32 38.91
N GLU A 624 -1.46 -11.50 39.09
CA GLU A 624 -1.90 -11.02 40.41
C GLU A 624 -2.56 -12.11 41.27
N ALA A 625 -3.05 -13.20 40.66
CA ALA A 625 -3.72 -14.30 41.34
C ALA A 625 -2.78 -15.41 41.83
N ILE A 626 -1.47 -15.33 41.56
CA ILE A 626 -0.48 -16.27 42.09
C ILE A 626 -0.06 -15.73 43.47
N PRO A 627 -0.44 -16.40 44.58
CA PRO A 627 0.01 -15.97 45.90
C PRO A 627 1.53 -16.15 46.00
N GLU A 628 2.24 -15.13 46.46
CA GLU A 628 3.65 -15.25 46.84
C GLU A 628 3.74 -16.22 48.03
N TRP A 629 4.36 -17.37 47.81
CA TRP A 629 4.70 -18.39 48.82
C TRP A 629 6.20 -18.44 49.01
#